data_AF-A0A9Q4KXE4-F1
#
_entry.id   AF-A0A9Q4KXE4-F1
#
_cell.length_a   1.000
_cell.length_b   1.000
_cell.length_c   1.000
_cell.angle_alpha   90.00
_cell.angle_beta   90.00
_cell.angle_gamma   90.00
#
_symmetry.space_group_name_H-M   'P 1'
#
loop_
_entity.id
_entity.type
_entity.pdbx_description
1 polymer ?
#
loop_
_entity_poly.entity_id
_entity_poly.type
_entity_poly.pdbx_seq_one_letter_code
_entity_poly.pdbx_strand_id
1 'polypeptide(L)'
;MISLDHRILSEYRIKIAKIETLAKSILTHREPKSEEVKGASEFLDILINETDRFYENNSTTLSNNGKRPHARSRLPETKEWNENVEKFYEKNPRRRPRK
;
A
#
# COMPACT_ATOMS: atom_id res chain seq x y z
N MET A 1 21.44 0.35 -14.75
CA MET A 1 20.87 -0.71 -13.88
C MET A 1 20.05 -0.03 -12.79
N ILE A 2 18.80 -0.41 -12.59
CA ILE A 2 17.94 0.16 -11.53
C ILE A 2 18.35 -0.46 -10.18
N SER A 3 18.41 0.34 -9.10
CA SER A 3 18.74 -0.19 -7.77
C SER A 3 17.61 -1.05 -7.19
N LEU A 4 17.96 -1.97 -6.29
CA LEU A 4 16.99 -2.84 -5.62
C LEU A 4 15.94 -2.02 -4.87
N ASP A 5 16.34 -0.98 -4.14
CA ASP A 5 15.42 -0.09 -3.42
C ASP A 5 14.42 0.60 -4.36
N HIS A 6 14.89 1.06 -5.52
CA HIS A 6 14.00 1.68 -6.50
C HIS A 6 12.97 0.68 -7.04
N ARG A 7 13.38 -0.58 -7.26
CA ARG A 7 12.49 -1.65 -7.69
C ARG A 7 11.44 -1.98 -6.62
N ILE A 8 11.84 -2.07 -5.36
CA ILE A 8 10.92 -2.29 -4.23
C ILE A 8 9.90 -1.16 -4.15
N LEU A 9 10.35 0.09 -4.24
CA LEU A 9 9.48 1.26 -4.17
C LEU A 9 8.50 1.35 -5.35
N SER A 10 8.95 1.02 -6.56
CA SER A 10 8.09 1.04 -7.74
C SER A 10 7.05 -0.09 -7.71
N GLU A 11 7.46 -1.29 -7.32
CA GLU A 11 6.56 -2.43 -7.15
C GLU A 11 5.49 -2.15 -6.09
N TYR A 12 5.89 -1.61 -4.94
CA TYR A 12 4.94 -1.25 -3.88
C TYR A 12 3.89 -0.24 -4.35
N ARG A 13 4.31 0.78 -5.12
CA ARG A 13 3.39 1.76 -5.72
C ARG A 13 2.40 1.12 -6.69
N ILE A 14 2.85 0.17 -7.50
CA ILE A 14 1.98 -0.55 -8.45
C ILE A 14 0.97 -1.41 -7.68
N LYS A 15 1.40 -2.11 -6.62
CA LYS A 15 0.51 -2.94 -5.79
C LYS A 15 -0.59 -2.09 -5.13
N ILE A 16 -0.25 -0.93 -4.55
CA ILE A 16 -1.24 0.03 -4.02
C ILE A 16 -2.21 0.49 -5.11
N ALA A 17 -1.69 0.91 -6.27
CA ALA A 17 -2.53 1.42 -7.36
C ALA A 17 -3.54 0.37 -7.84
N LYS A 18 -3.16 -0.92 -7.86
CA LYS A 18 -4.08 -2.02 -8.19
C LYS A 18 -5.21 -2.15 -7.17
N ILE A 19 -4.89 -2.09 -5.87
CA ILE A 19 -5.89 -2.14 -4.79
C ILE A 19 -6.87 -0.97 -4.93
N GLU A 20 -6.36 0.27 -5.08
CA GLU A 20 -7.19 1.47 -5.20
C GLU A 20 -8.09 1.42 -6.44
N THR A 21 -7.55 0.97 -7.59
CA THR A 21 -8.29 0.85 -8.84
C THR A 21 -9.41 -0.17 -8.72
N LEU A 22 -9.13 -1.36 -8.16
CA LEU A 22 -10.13 -2.40 -7.98
C LEU A 22 -11.19 -1.98 -6.96
N ALA A 23 -10.78 -1.40 -5.83
CA ALA A 23 -11.69 -0.88 -4.82
C ALA A 23 -12.66 0.15 -5.41
N LYS A 24 -12.15 1.07 -6.25
CA LYS A 24 -12.98 2.07 -6.93
C LYS A 24 -13.95 1.42 -7.91
N SER A 25 -13.47 0.47 -8.72
CA SER A 25 -14.30 -0.26 -9.68
C SER A 25 -15.50 -0.94 -9.01
N ILE A 26 -15.26 -1.64 -7.89
CA ILE A 26 -16.29 -2.29 -7.06
C ILE A 26 -17.31 -1.27 -6.55
N LEU A 27 -16.85 -0.13 -6.04
CA LEU A 27 -17.73 0.91 -5.49
C LEU A 27 -18.59 1.59 -6.56
N THR A 28 -18.09 1.72 -7.78
CA THR A 28 -18.81 2.34 -8.90
C THR A 28 -19.58 1.33 -9.76
N HIS A 29 -19.61 0.05 -9.38
CA HIS A 29 -20.29 -0.98 -10.15
C HIS A 29 -21.80 -0.75 -10.18
N ARG A 30 -22.43 -0.94 -11.34
CA ARG A 30 -23.87 -0.72 -11.53
C ARG A 30 -24.72 -1.64 -10.64
N GLU A 31 -24.26 -2.87 -10.44
CA GLU A 31 -24.92 -3.89 -9.63
C GLU A 31 -24.02 -4.32 -8.47
N PRO A 32 -24.07 -3.65 -7.31
CA PRO A 32 -23.12 -3.88 -6.22
C PRO A 32 -23.32 -5.23 -5.49
N LYS A 33 -24.40 -5.95 -5.79
CA LYS A 33 -24.71 -7.27 -5.20
C LYS A 33 -24.54 -8.41 -6.20
N SER A 34 -24.04 -8.13 -7.40
CA SER A 34 -23.80 -9.17 -8.41
C SER A 34 -22.69 -10.13 -7.94
N GLU A 35 -22.68 -11.33 -8.49
CA GLU A 35 -21.65 -12.33 -8.17
C GLU A 35 -20.25 -11.86 -8.58
N GLU A 36 -20.17 -11.08 -9.67
CA GLU A 36 -18.92 -10.46 -10.13
C GLU A 36 -18.32 -9.51 -9.08
N VAL A 37 -19.15 -8.68 -8.44
CA VAL A 37 -18.69 -7.74 -7.41
C VAL A 37 -18.24 -8.48 -6.15
N LYS A 38 -18.92 -9.57 -5.79
CA LYS A 38 -18.48 -10.42 -4.67
C LYS A 38 -17.11 -11.04 -4.96
N GLY A 39 -16.94 -11.66 -6.14
CA GLY A 39 -15.66 -12.23 -6.55
C GLY A 39 -14.54 -11.17 -6.63
N ALA A 40 -14.85 -9.98 -7.13
CA ALA A 40 -13.90 -8.87 -7.14
C ALA A 40 -13.52 -8.41 -5.72
N SER A 41 -14.47 -8.40 -4.78
CA SER A 41 -14.21 -8.09 -3.38
C SER A 41 -13.34 -9.14 -2.69
N GLU A 42 -13.58 -10.42 -2.96
CA GLU A 42 -12.72 -11.51 -2.47
C GLU A 42 -11.30 -11.40 -3.05
N PHE A 43 -11.18 -11.10 -4.35
CA PHE A 43 -9.89 -10.87 -4.97
C PHE A 43 -9.17 -9.64 -4.41
N LEU A 44 -9.90 -8.59 -4.04
CA LEU A 44 -9.35 -7.41 -3.38
C LEU A 44 -8.69 -7.76 -2.04
N ASP A 45 -9.31 -8.64 -1.25
CA ASP A 45 -8.72 -9.13 0.00
C ASP A 45 -7.43 -9.90 -0.24
N ILE A 46 -7.36 -10.71 -1.31
CA ILE A 46 -6.14 -11.42 -1.70
C ILE A 46 -5.02 -10.42 -2.05
N LEU A 47 -5.33 -9.38 -2.85
CA LEU A 47 -4.36 -8.34 -3.21
C LEU A 47 -3.85 -7.55 -2.00
N ILE A 48 -4.72 -7.26 -1.03
CA ILE A 48 -4.33 -6.62 0.22
C ILE A 48 -3.37 -7.51 0.99
N ASN A 49 -3.70 -8.80 1.18
CA ASN A 49 -2.85 -9.74 1.89
C ASN A 49 -1.48 -9.92 1.20
N GLU A 50 -1.43 -9.95 -0.13
CA GLU A 50 -0.17 -10.01 -0.88
C GLU A 50 0.66 -8.73 -0.68
N THR A 51 0.01 -7.57 -0.69
CA THR A 51 0.67 -6.27 -0.49
C THR A 51 1.18 -6.12 0.94
N ASP A 52 0.46 -6.66 1.92
CA ASP A 52 0.86 -6.71 3.32
C ASP A 52 2.13 -7.54 3.49
N ARG A 53 2.15 -8.77 2.95
CA ARG A 53 3.37 -9.61 2.96
C ARG A 53 4.54 -8.94 2.26
N PHE A 54 4.28 -8.28 1.13
CA PHE A 54 5.31 -7.52 0.41
C PHE A 54 5.85 -6.37 1.27
N TYR A 55 4.98 -5.65 1.98
CA TYR A 55 5.38 -4.58 2.87
C TYR A 55 6.24 -5.11 4.01
N GLU A 56 5.80 -6.17 4.68
CA GLU A 56 6.51 -6.77 5.82
C GLU A 56 7.93 -7.20 5.43
N ASN A 57 8.06 -7.93 4.31
CA ASN A 57 9.34 -8.40 3.78
C ASN A 57 10.32 -7.27 3.40
N ASN A 58 9.80 -6.09 3.08
CA ASN A 58 10.59 -4.94 2.62
C ASN A 58 10.42 -3.71 3.52
N SER A 59 9.98 -3.92 4.76
CA SER A 59 9.49 -2.87 5.65
C SER A 59 10.56 -1.84 5.99
N THR A 60 11.82 -2.27 6.08
CA THR A 60 12.99 -1.42 6.27
C THR A 60 13.13 -0.41 5.13
N THR A 61 13.22 -0.87 3.88
CA THR A 61 13.35 -0.02 2.70
C THR A 61 12.13 0.88 2.51
N LEU A 62 10.92 0.38 2.76
CA LEU A 62 9.68 1.12 2.57
C LEU A 62 9.49 2.22 3.63
N SER A 63 9.61 1.88 4.91
CA SER A 63 9.44 2.83 6.02
C SER A 63 10.51 3.93 6.01
N ASN A 64 11.77 3.59 5.70
CA ASN A 64 12.86 4.55 5.53
C ASN A 64 12.63 5.55 4.38
N ASN A 65 11.76 5.21 3.43
CA ASN A 65 11.36 6.06 2.31
C ASN A 65 9.98 6.70 2.50
N GLY A 66 9.47 6.72 3.74
CA GLY A 66 8.20 7.35 4.07
C GLY A 66 6.97 6.61 3.57
N LYS A 67 7.08 5.32 3.26
CA LYS A 67 5.92 4.49 2.87
C LYS A 67 5.34 3.80 4.09
N ARG A 68 4.03 3.92 4.25
CA ARG A 68 3.23 3.22 5.27
C ARG A 68 2.46 2.07 4.63
N PRO A 69 2.04 1.05 5.42
CA PRO A 69 1.09 0.05 4.95
C PRO A 69 -0.15 0.71 4.32
N HIS A 70 -0.80 0.00 3.40
CA HIS A 70 -2.02 0.48 2.78
C HIS A 70 -3.12 0.71 3.83
N ALA A 71 -4.03 1.67 3.64
CA ALA A 71 -5.05 2.00 4.65
C ALA A 71 -6.03 0.84 4.97
N ARG A 72 -6.17 -0.11 4.04
CA ARG A 72 -6.95 -1.35 4.22
C ARG A 72 -6.10 -2.55 4.68
N SER A 73 -4.82 -2.34 4.96
CA SER A 73 -3.90 -3.34 5.47
C SER A 73 -4.39 -3.88 6.81
N ARG A 74 -4.11 -5.16 7.08
CA ARG A 74 -4.37 -5.80 8.39
C ARG A 74 -3.12 -5.85 9.26
N LEU A 75 -2.00 -5.27 8.81
CA LEU A 75 -0.76 -5.25 9.56
C LEU A 75 -0.88 -4.38 10.82
N PRO A 76 -0.31 -4.82 11.95
CA PRO A 76 -0.21 -3.97 13.12
C PRO A 76 0.73 -2.79 12.82
N GLU A 77 0.35 -1.59 13.23
CA GLU A 77 1.26 -0.45 13.18
C GLU A 77 2.39 -0.67 14.18
N THR A 78 3.61 -0.88 13.70
CA THR A 78 4.78 -0.95 14.57
C THR A 78 5.34 0.44 14.83
N LYS A 79 5.81 0.66 16.06
CA LYS A 79 6.45 1.92 16.45
C LYS A 79 7.65 2.25 15.57
N GLU A 80 8.43 1.24 15.21
CA GLU A 80 9.63 1.37 14.37
C GLU A 80 9.32 1.90 12.97
N TRP A 81 8.28 1.37 12.30
CA TRP A 81 7.92 1.85 10.96
C TRP A 81 7.48 3.31 11.00
N ASN A 82 6.69 3.68 12.01
CA ASN A 82 6.23 5.05 12.20
C ASN A 82 7.40 6.00 12.46
N GLU A 83 8.35 5.62 13.31
CA GLU A 83 9.56 6.42 13.57
C GLU A 83 10.41 6.60 12.31
N ASN A 84 10.59 5.55 11.49
CA ASN A 84 11.34 5.64 10.24
C ASN A 84 10.66 6.59 9.24
N VAL A 85 9.32 6.52 9.14
CA VAL A 85 8.54 7.39 8.27
C VAL A 85 8.61 8.84 8.73
N GLU A 86 8.53 9.11 10.03
CA GLU A 86 8.67 10.47 10.55
C GLU A 86 10.08 11.03 10.30
N LYS A 87 11.14 10.26 10.56
CA LYS A 87 12.53 10.64 10.21
C LYS A 87 12.68 10.96 8.73
N PHE A 88 12.01 10.22 7.84
CA PHE A 88 12.02 10.51 6.41
C PHE A 88 11.39 11.87 6.10
N TYR A 89 10.25 12.20 6.71
CA TYR A 89 9.56 13.48 6.48
C TYR A 89 10.24 14.67 7.17
N GLU A 90 10.91 14.47 8.30
CA GLU A 90 11.77 15.49 8.91
C GLU A 90 12.90 15.89 7.95
N LYS A 91 13.53 14.91 7.29
CA LYS A 91 14.56 15.15 6.26
C LYS A 91 13.97 15.70 4.95
N ASN A 92 12.71 15.40 4.66
CA ASN A 92 12.04 15.79 3.42
C ASN A 92 10.70 16.51 3.67
N PRO A 93 10.70 17.72 4.27
CA PRO A 93 9.45 18.38 4.69
C PRO A 93 8.46 18.61 3.55
N ARG A 94 8.97 18.89 2.34
CA ARG A 94 8.15 19.13 1.14
C ARG A 94 7.38 17.88 0.65
N ARG A 95 7.80 16.68 1.06
CA ARG A 95 7.18 15.41 0.65
C ARG A 95 6.13 14.91 1.64
N ARG A 96 5.95 15.59 2.78
CA ARG A 96 4.92 15.23 3.77
C ARG A 96 3.54 15.45 3.15
N PRO A 97 2.63 14.46 3.21
CA PRO A 97 1.23 14.64 2.79
C PRO A 97 0.63 15.84 3.53
N ARG A 98 0.01 16.75 2.78
CA ARG A 98 -0.76 17.86 3.38
C ARG A 98 -2.09 17.27 3.88
N LYS A 99 -2.46 17.61 5.12
CA LYS A 99 -3.76 17.26 5.70
C LYS A 99 -4.88 18.03 4.98
#